data_AF-A0A7C2C089-F1
#
_entry.id   AF-A0A7C2C089-F1
#
_cell.length_a   1.000
_cell.length_b   1.000
_cell.length_c   1.000
_cell.angle_alpha   90.00
_cell.angle_beta   90.00
_cell.angle_gamma   90.00
#
_symmetry.space_group_name_H-M   'P 1'
#
loop_
_entity.id
_entity.type
_entity.pdbx_description
1 polymer ?
#
loop_
_entity_poly.entity_id
_entity_poly.type
_entity_poly.pdbx_seq_one_letter_code
_entity_poly.pdbx_strand_id
1 'polypeptide(L)'
;VWNTGLSADPPLFGVSISPKRFTHGLLLKARRFSASFHPHAQGALVHWLGSHSGREVDKGRAPHFPGHFGVPILEGAYAAYELELVEVRPFGDHDLFVGRVVAVWEEEGLLDKKGRPLPGLSLLYYGKGLYGRPAEEAFTP
;
A
#
# COMPACT_ATOMS: atom_id res chain seq x y z
N VAL A 1 -3.38 6.95 4.62
CA VAL A 1 -1.95 7.02 4.23
C VAL A 1 -1.87 7.78 2.92
N TRP A 2 -0.85 8.59 2.71
CA TRP A 2 -0.59 9.21 1.40
C TRP A 2 0.59 8.49 0.76
N ASN A 3 0.57 8.29 -0.55
CA ASN A 3 1.60 7.52 -1.24
C ASN A 3 1.88 8.05 -2.64
N THR A 4 3.06 7.77 -3.18
CA THR A 4 3.46 8.13 -4.54
C THR A 4 4.67 7.33 -5.00
N GLY A 5 4.81 7.11 -6.31
CA GLY A 5 6.12 6.79 -6.89
C GLY A 5 7.09 7.97 -6.73
N LEU A 6 8.37 7.68 -6.52
CA LEU A 6 9.41 8.68 -6.29
C LEU A 6 10.57 8.59 -7.29
N SER A 7 10.86 7.40 -7.80
CA SER A 7 11.91 7.16 -8.80
C SER A 7 11.60 5.88 -9.58
N ALA A 8 12.00 5.85 -10.86
CA ALA A 8 11.89 4.66 -11.71
C ALA A 8 13.15 3.77 -11.63
N ASP A 9 14.34 4.37 -11.70
CA ASP A 9 15.63 3.67 -11.61
C ASP A 9 16.59 4.38 -10.64
N PRO A 10 16.80 3.88 -9.42
CA PRO A 10 16.18 2.68 -8.84
C PRO A 10 14.67 2.89 -8.56
N PRO A 11 13.85 1.83 -8.48
CA PRO A 11 12.43 1.95 -8.20
C PRO A 11 12.20 2.33 -6.73
N LEU A 12 11.74 3.56 -6.50
CA LEU A 12 11.43 4.09 -5.18
C LEU A 12 9.94 4.41 -5.05
N PHE A 13 9.35 4.01 -3.93
CA PHE A 13 7.97 4.28 -3.58
C PHE A 13 7.88 4.87 -2.18
N GLY A 14 7.08 5.93 -2.05
CA GLY A 14 6.95 6.71 -0.82
C GLY A 14 5.61 6.50 -0.16
N VAL A 15 5.60 6.39 1.18
CA VAL A 15 4.38 6.47 2.00
C VAL A 15 4.56 7.50 3.11
N SER A 16 3.63 8.44 3.21
CA SER A 16 3.61 9.47 4.25
C SER A 16 2.68 9.05 5.40
N ILE A 17 3.27 8.94 6.59
CA ILE A 17 2.65 8.33 7.77
C ILE A 17 2.85 9.27 8.97
N SER A 18 1.76 9.62 9.64
CA SER A 18 1.83 10.42 10.86
C SER A 18 2.55 9.65 11.97
N PRO A 19 3.45 10.30 12.75
CA PRO A 19 4.07 9.72 13.94
C PRO A 19 3.06 9.18 14.98
N LYS A 20 1.79 9.62 14.92
CA LYS A 20 0.71 9.13 15.79
C LYS A 20 0.28 7.69 15.47
N ARG A 21 0.59 7.17 14.28
CA ARG A 21 0.16 5.82 13.85
C ARG A 21 1.07 4.76 14.46
N PHE A 22 0.49 3.66 14.94
CA PHE A 22 1.26 2.54 15.48
C PHE A 22 2.30 2.00 14.46
N THR A 23 1.91 2.00 13.19
CA THR A 23 2.77 1.62 12.05
C THR A 23 4.07 2.42 11.98
N HIS A 24 4.09 3.70 12.36
CA HIS A 24 5.28 4.55 12.24
C HIS A 24 6.49 3.96 12.98
N GLY A 25 6.31 3.63 14.26
CA GLY A 25 7.36 3.01 15.07
C GLY A 25 7.73 1.60 14.59
N LEU A 26 6.78 0.85 14.03
CA LEU A 26 7.06 -0.46 13.44
C LEU A 26 7.97 -0.35 12.22
N LEU A 27 7.74 0.62 11.34
CA LEU A 27 8.57 0.84 10.15
C LEU A 27 9.99 1.25 10.50
N LEU A 28 10.15 2.14 11.50
CA LEU A 28 11.46 2.55 11.98
C LEU A 28 12.27 1.36 12.55
N LYS A 29 11.61 0.44 13.26
CA LYS A 29 12.24 -0.76 13.84
C LYS A 29 12.52 -1.83 12.79
N ALA A 30 11.54 -2.16 11.95
CA ALA A 30 11.62 -3.26 11.00
C ALA A 30 12.53 -2.96 9.80
N ARG A 31 12.64 -1.68 9.41
CA ARG A 31 13.40 -1.22 8.23
C ARG A 31 12.96 -1.86 6.90
N ARG A 32 11.88 -2.64 6.89
CA ARG A 32 11.25 -3.24 5.72
C ARG A 32 9.74 -3.22 5.88
N PHE A 33 9.02 -3.10 4.77
CA PHE A 33 7.56 -3.09 4.75
C PHE A 33 7.00 -3.51 3.40
N SER A 34 5.71 -3.80 3.35
CA SER A 34 4.98 -4.03 2.11
C SER A 34 4.10 -2.83 1.76
N ALA A 35 3.84 -2.65 0.47
CA ALA A 35 2.78 -1.79 -0.02
C ALA A 35 1.91 -2.62 -0.97
N SER A 36 0.73 -3.03 -0.50
CA SER A 36 -0.22 -3.84 -1.27
C SER A 36 -1.38 -3.01 -1.78
N PHE A 37 -1.82 -3.30 -3.00
CA PHE A 37 -2.87 -2.58 -3.71
C PHE A 37 -4.07 -3.52 -3.92
N HIS A 38 -5.22 -3.09 -3.42
CA HIS A 38 -6.38 -3.97 -3.24
C HIS A 38 -7.55 -3.57 -4.15
N PRO A 39 -8.32 -4.56 -4.65
CA PRO A 39 -9.50 -4.29 -5.45
C PRO A 39 -10.57 -3.58 -4.63
N HIS A 40 -11.46 -2.85 -5.31
CA HIS A 40 -12.58 -2.15 -4.68
C HIS A 40 -13.43 -3.06 -3.78
N ALA A 41 -13.56 -4.35 -4.13
CA ALA A 41 -14.29 -5.35 -3.34
C ALA A 41 -13.77 -5.51 -1.90
N GLN A 42 -12.48 -5.21 -1.64
CA GLN A 42 -11.90 -5.23 -0.30
C GLN A 42 -12.02 -3.88 0.44
N GLY A 43 -12.81 -2.93 -0.05
CA GLY A 43 -12.98 -1.59 0.54
C GLY A 43 -13.35 -1.60 2.02
N ALA A 44 -14.23 -2.52 2.44
CA ALA A 44 -14.61 -2.66 3.85
C ALA A 44 -13.44 -3.12 4.75
N LEU A 45 -12.63 -4.07 4.27
CA LEU A 45 -11.44 -4.54 4.99
C LEU A 45 -10.40 -3.43 5.10
N VAL A 46 -10.11 -2.75 3.98
CA VAL A 46 -9.17 -1.61 3.94
C VAL A 46 -9.64 -0.49 4.87
N HIS A 47 -10.95 -0.19 4.89
CA HIS A 47 -11.53 0.77 5.81
C HIS A 47 -11.31 0.36 7.27
N TRP A 48 -11.64 -0.88 7.62
CA TRP A 48 -11.47 -1.38 8.98
C TRP A 48 -10.02 -1.28 9.46
N LEU A 49 -9.06 -1.68 8.61
CA LEU A 49 -7.62 -1.59 8.89
C LEU A 49 -7.14 -0.14 9.02
N GLY A 50 -7.76 0.80 8.31
CA GLY A 50 -7.47 2.23 8.37
C GLY A 50 -8.10 2.96 9.57
N SER A 51 -9.20 2.42 10.10
CA SER A 51 -9.99 3.00 11.19
C SER A 51 -9.58 2.49 12.58
N HIS A 52 -8.86 1.38 12.68
CA HIS A 52 -8.40 0.81 13.95
C HIS A 52 -6.88 0.86 14.12
N SER A 53 -6.43 1.13 15.35
CA SER A 53 -5.02 1.17 15.70
C SER A 53 -4.51 -0.20 16.16
N GLY A 54 -3.31 -0.59 15.70
CA GLY A 54 -2.62 -1.80 16.20
C GLY A 54 -2.25 -1.75 17.68
N ARG A 55 -2.44 -0.60 18.35
CA ARG A 55 -2.33 -0.48 19.81
C ARG A 55 -3.49 -1.12 20.57
N GLU A 56 -4.65 -1.21 19.94
CA GLU A 56 -5.91 -1.61 20.56
C GLU A 56 -6.42 -2.95 20.03
N VAL A 57 -6.09 -3.27 18.78
CA VAL A 57 -6.49 -4.51 18.13
C VAL A 57 -5.31 -5.14 17.39
N ASP A 58 -5.21 -6.46 17.48
CA ASP A 58 -4.28 -7.23 16.66
C ASP A 58 -4.81 -7.31 15.22
N LYS A 59 -4.28 -6.44 14.35
CA LYS A 59 -4.58 -6.43 12.91
C LYS A 59 -3.85 -7.52 12.13
N GLY A 60 -2.87 -8.21 12.74
CA GLY A 60 -2.19 -9.36 12.14
C GLY A 60 -3.10 -10.57 11.96
N ARG A 61 -4.29 -10.57 12.57
CA ARG A 61 -5.32 -11.59 12.34
C ARG A 61 -5.99 -11.48 10.97
N ALA A 62 -5.82 -10.37 10.26
CA ALA A 62 -6.26 -10.27 8.87
C ALA A 62 -5.45 -11.27 8.01
N PRO A 63 -6.09 -12.00 7.07
CA PRO A 63 -5.39 -12.96 6.22
C PRO A 63 -4.23 -12.30 5.46
N HIS A 64 -3.04 -12.87 5.60
CA HIS A 64 -1.80 -12.35 5.03
C HIS A 64 -0.80 -13.48 4.87
N PHE A 65 0.17 -13.29 3.99
CA PHE A 65 1.29 -14.20 3.79
C PHE A 65 2.62 -13.45 3.92
N PRO A 66 3.72 -14.13 4.30
CA PRO A 66 5.04 -13.51 4.29
C PRO A 66 5.60 -13.42 2.86
N GLY A 67 6.13 -12.25 2.51
CA GLY A 67 6.89 -12.05 1.27
C GLY A 67 8.28 -12.71 1.31
N HIS A 68 9.03 -12.60 0.21
CA HIS A 68 10.39 -13.13 0.06
C HIS A 68 11.37 -12.57 1.11
N PHE A 69 11.15 -11.34 1.57
CA PHE A 69 11.95 -10.67 2.60
C PHE A 69 11.25 -10.65 3.97
N GLY A 70 10.21 -11.48 4.15
CA GLY A 70 9.51 -11.67 5.42
C GLY A 70 8.58 -10.53 5.83
N VAL A 71 8.34 -9.55 4.95
CA VAL A 71 7.32 -8.53 5.19
C VAL A 71 5.92 -9.13 5.04
N PRO A 72 4.95 -8.80 5.90
CA PRO A 72 3.59 -9.31 5.77
C PRO A 72 2.88 -8.64 4.59
N ILE A 73 2.28 -9.41 3.69
CA ILE A 73 1.50 -8.94 2.54
C ILE A 73 0.04 -9.34 2.76
N LEU A 74 -0.85 -8.36 2.79
CA LEU A 74 -2.28 -8.59 3.01
C LEU A 74 -2.87 -9.36 1.81
N GLU A 75 -3.63 -10.43 2.07
CA GLU A 75 -4.22 -11.26 1.02
C GLU A 75 -5.28 -10.51 0.19
N GLY A 76 -5.45 -10.94 -1.07
CA GLY A 76 -6.43 -10.40 -2.01
C GLY A 76 -5.98 -9.12 -2.74
N ALA A 77 -4.73 -8.71 -2.60
CA ALA A 77 -4.14 -7.64 -3.40
C ALA A 77 -3.98 -8.07 -4.86
N TYR A 78 -4.20 -7.16 -5.82
CA TYR A 78 -3.88 -7.41 -7.23
C TYR A 78 -2.40 -7.15 -7.56
N ALA A 79 -1.72 -6.39 -6.71
CA ALA A 79 -0.28 -6.18 -6.76
C ALA A 79 0.26 -5.81 -5.37
N ALA A 80 1.52 -6.12 -5.09
CA ALA A 80 2.21 -5.65 -3.91
C ALA A 80 3.71 -5.45 -4.14
N TYR A 81 4.29 -4.52 -3.41
CA TYR A 81 5.73 -4.31 -3.33
C TYR A 81 6.25 -4.78 -1.98
N GLU A 82 7.43 -5.39 -1.98
CA GLU A 82 8.28 -5.49 -0.80
C GLU A 82 9.33 -4.38 -0.87
N LEU A 83 9.48 -3.64 0.22
CA LEU A 83 10.31 -2.44 0.26
C LEU A 83 11.33 -2.50 1.38
N GLU A 84 12.56 -2.11 1.05
CA GLU A 84 13.60 -1.79 2.02
C GLU A 84 13.62 -0.28 2.29
N LEU A 85 13.59 0.11 3.57
CA LEU A 85 13.52 1.51 3.97
C LEU A 85 14.87 2.19 3.75
N VAL A 86 14.90 3.11 2.78
CA VAL A 86 16.08 3.91 2.42
C VAL A 86 16.18 5.14 3.30
N GLU A 87 15.08 5.88 3.42
CA GLU A 87 15.08 7.20 4.06
C GLU A 87 13.76 7.50 4.77
N VAL A 88 13.82 8.33 5.81
CA VAL A 88 12.64 8.92 6.45
C VAL A 88 12.86 10.44 6.53
N ARG A 89 11.89 11.22 6.04
CA ARG A 89 11.95 12.69 6.05
C ARG A 89 10.67 13.31 6.64
N PRO A 90 10.77 14.18 7.65
CA PRO A 90 9.62 14.89 8.19
C PRO A 90 9.16 16.00 7.24
N PHE A 91 7.85 16.09 7.02
CA PHE A 91 7.20 17.17 6.28
C PHE A 91 5.93 17.59 7.03
N GLY A 92 6.05 18.62 7.87
CA GLY A 92 4.94 19.06 8.73
C GLY A 92 4.65 18.02 9.82
N ASP A 93 3.42 17.50 9.85
CA ASP A 93 2.94 16.56 10.88
C ASP A 93 2.98 15.07 10.45
N HIS A 94 3.60 14.78 9.31
CA HIS A 94 3.83 13.45 8.78
C HIS A 94 5.28 13.25 8.37
N ASP A 95 5.72 11.99 8.44
CA ASP A 95 7.03 11.58 7.92
C ASP A 95 6.84 10.79 6.62
N LEU A 96 7.59 11.15 5.58
CA LEU A 96 7.69 10.39 4.34
C LEU A 96 8.72 9.26 4.53
N PHE A 97 8.25 8.02 4.45
CA PHE A 97 9.07 6.82 4.39
C PHE A 97 9.35 6.50 2.93
N VAL A 98 10.62 6.52 2.54
CA VAL A 98 11.09 6.22 1.19
C VAL A 98 11.58 4.77 1.16
N GLY A 99 10.86 3.91 0.46
CA GLY A 99 11.21 2.50 0.28
C GLY A 99 11.78 2.23 -1.12
N ARG A 100 12.84 1.43 -1.20
CA ARG A 100 13.30 0.82 -2.46
C ARG A 100 12.55 -0.47 -2.69
N VAL A 101 11.95 -0.64 -3.87
CA VAL A 101 11.28 -1.89 -4.24
C VAL A 101 12.33 -2.97 -4.46
N VAL A 102 12.23 -4.07 -3.71
CA VAL A 102 13.16 -5.21 -3.77
C VAL A 102 12.48 -6.51 -4.24
N ALA A 103 11.15 -6.59 -4.18
CA ALA A 103 10.34 -7.61 -4.84
C ALA A 103 8.97 -7.06 -5.22
N VAL A 104 8.36 -7.69 -6.22
CA VAL A 104 7.03 -7.36 -6.75
C VAL A 104 6.19 -8.63 -6.77
N TRP A 105 4.93 -8.50 -6.38
CA TRP A 105 3.90 -9.53 -6.45
C TRP A 105 2.79 -9.02 -7.34
N GLU A 106 2.31 -9.87 -8.25
CA GLU A 106 1.23 -9.55 -9.18
C GLU A 106 0.24 -10.71 -9.21
N GLU A 107 -1.05 -10.39 -9.17
CA GLU A 107 -2.10 -11.37 -9.41
C GLU A 107 -2.32 -11.52 -10.92
N GLU A 108 -2.18 -12.73 -11.43
CA GLU A 108 -2.25 -12.99 -12.86
C GLU A 108 -3.63 -12.63 -13.42
N GLY A 109 -3.65 -11.90 -14.54
CA GLY A 109 -4.88 -11.51 -15.22
C GLY A 109 -5.60 -10.28 -14.65
N LEU A 110 -5.11 -9.66 -13.57
CA LEU A 110 -5.65 -8.40 -13.02
C LEU A 110 -4.90 -7.13 -13.47
N LEU A 111 -3.78 -7.32 -14.16
CA LEU A 111 -2.99 -6.27 -14.79
C LEU A 111 -2.99 -6.45 -16.31
N ASP A 112 -2.94 -5.36 -17.05
CA ASP A 112 -2.81 -5.40 -18.51
C ASP A 112 -1.38 -5.73 -18.96
N LYS A 113 -1.18 -5.81 -20.28
CA LYS A 113 0.12 -6.14 -20.89
C LYS A 113 1.26 -5.17 -20.55
N LYS A 114 0.96 -4.00 -19.96
CA LYS A 114 1.93 -2.98 -19.53
C LYS A 114 2.07 -2.93 -18.00
N GLY A 115 1.48 -3.87 -17.27
CA GLY A 115 1.48 -3.89 -15.80
C GLY A 115 0.53 -2.87 -15.17
N ARG A 116 -0.44 -2.31 -15.91
CA ARG A 116 -1.41 -1.35 -15.37
C ARG A 116 -2.63 -2.11 -14.81
N PRO A 117 -3.15 -1.76 -13.62
CA PRO A 117 -4.40 -2.36 -13.12
C PRO A 117 -5.55 -2.15 -14.11
N LEU A 118 -6.37 -3.19 -14.30
CA LEU A 118 -7.52 -3.12 -15.20
C LEU A 118 -8.52 -2.01 -14.76
N PRO A 119 -9.16 -1.31 -15.72
CA PRO A 119 -10.21 -0.33 -15.41
C PRO A 119 -11.30 -0.91 -14.50
N GLY A 120 -11.81 -0.13 -13.56
CA GLY A 120 -12.82 -0.56 -12.60
C GLY A 120 -12.34 -1.41 -11.43
N LEU A 121 -11.09 -1.89 -11.43
CA LEU A 121 -10.57 -2.79 -10.38
C LEU A 121 -10.21 -2.05 -9.08
N SER A 122 -9.45 -0.97 -9.19
CA SER A 122 -8.79 -0.32 -8.06
C SER A 122 -9.76 0.30 -7.05
N LEU A 123 -9.42 0.23 -5.76
CA LEU A 123 -10.09 1.01 -4.71
C LEU A 123 -9.62 2.48 -4.74
N LEU A 124 -10.56 3.41 -4.85
CA LEU A 124 -10.32 4.85 -4.72
C LEU A 124 -10.82 5.36 -3.37
N TYR A 125 -10.06 6.28 -2.76
CA TYR A 125 -10.41 6.90 -1.48
C TYR A 125 -10.53 8.42 -1.65
N TYR A 126 -11.69 8.96 -1.28
CA TYR A 126 -12.02 10.39 -1.41
C TYR A 126 -11.83 11.17 -0.10
N GLY A 127 -11.36 10.51 0.96
CA GLY A 127 -11.29 11.13 2.29
C GLY A 127 -12.55 10.89 3.11
N LYS A 128 -12.43 11.11 4.43
CA LYS A 128 -13.55 11.01 5.39
C LYS A 128 -14.37 9.71 5.30
N GLY A 129 -13.72 8.58 4.97
CA GLY A 129 -14.39 7.28 4.86
C GLY A 129 -15.22 7.09 3.58
N LEU A 130 -15.13 7.99 2.61
CA LEU A 130 -15.78 7.83 1.30
C LEU A 130 -14.85 7.11 0.32
N TYR A 131 -15.39 6.09 -0.37
CA TYR A 131 -14.67 5.27 -1.34
C TYR A 131 -15.42 5.19 -2.67
N GLY A 132 -14.71 4.81 -3.71
CA GLY A 132 -15.27 4.47 -5.01
C GLY A 132 -14.31 3.62 -5.82
N ARG A 133 -14.56 3.50 -7.12
CA ARG A 133 -13.72 2.79 -8.08
C ARG A 133 -13.66 3.56 -9.40
N PRO A 134 -12.63 3.35 -10.24
CA PRO A 134 -12.63 3.90 -11.60
C PRO A 134 -13.85 3.41 -12.39
N ALA A 135 -14.26 4.17 -13.41
CA ALA A 135 -15.12 3.62 -14.45
C ALA A 135 -14.37 2.55 -15.26
N GLU A 136 -15.11 1.72 -15.99
CA GLU A 136 -14.52 0.76 -16.93
C GLU A 136 -14.13 1.42 -18.26
N GLU A 137 -14.78 2.54 -18.60
CA GLU A 137 -14.42 3.35 -19.75
C GLU A 137 -13.02 3.94 -19.59
N ALA A 138 -12.21 3.83 -20.63
CA ALA A 138 -10.86 4.36 -20.69
C ALA A 138 -10.62 5.04 -22.04
N PHE A 139 -9.83 6.11 -22.00
CA PHE A 139 -9.46 6.87 -23.19
C PHE A 139 -7.95 6.72 -23.44
N THR A 140 -7.57 6.59 -24.71
CA THR A 140 -6.18 6.68 -25.17
C THR A 140 -6.12 7.77 -26.23
N PRO A 141 -5.95 9.04 -25.81
CA PRO A 141 -5.80 10.17 -26.72
C PRO A 141 -4.60 10.03 -27.67
#